data_AF-A0A399F2N2-F1
#
_entry.id   AF-A0A399F2N2-F1
#
_cell.length_a   1.000
_cell.length_b   1.000
_cell.length_c   1.000
_cell.angle_alpha   90.00
_cell.angle_beta   90.00
_cell.angle_gamma   90.00
#
_symmetry.space_group_name_H-M   'P 1'
#
loop_
_entity.id
_entity.type
_entity.pdbx_description
1 polymer ?
#
loop_
_entity_poly.entity_id
_entity_poly.type
_entity_poly.pdbx_seq_one_letter_code
_entity_poly.pdbx_strand_id
1 'polypeptide(L)' 'MKVLFVEGKNADGLRELARRFPHPYRLLYRPEQGLYLLEAWAVGPAMEAEAARLEGFRVWAFELMEAGGADPAAPL' A
#
# COMPACT_ATOMS: atom_id res chain seq x y z
N MET A 1 14.72 1.46 0.50
CA MET A 1 13.58 1.27 1.43
C MET A 1 12.48 0.64 0.62
N LYS A 2 11.71 -0.31 1.16
CA LYS A 2 10.69 -0.97 0.35
C LYS A 2 9.36 -0.21 0.32
N VAL A 3 8.70 -0.26 -0.83
CA VAL A 3 7.31 0.16 -1.01
C VAL A 3 6.50 -1.07 -1.44
N LEU A 4 5.37 -1.29 -0.78
CA LEU A 4 4.46 -2.39 -1.02
C LEU A 4 3.16 -1.88 -1.64
N PHE A 5 2.72 -2.55 -2.68
CA PHE A 5 1.42 -2.35 -3.31
C PHE A 5 0.57 -3.60 -3.11
N VAL A 6 -0.64 -3.44 -2.58
CA VAL A 6 -1.62 -4.52 -2.40
C VAL A 6 -2.94 -4.12 -3.04
N GLU A 7 -3.32 -4.77 -4.14
CA GLU A 7 -4.55 -4.51 -4.89
C GLU A 7 -5.59 -5.59 -4.60
N GLY A 8 -6.85 -5.21 -4.39
CA GLY A 8 -7.95 -6.17 -4.28
C GLY A 8 -9.33 -5.52 -4.24
N LYS A 9 -10.38 -6.35 -4.22
CA LYS A 9 -11.78 -5.87 -4.15
C LYS A 9 -12.30 -5.67 -2.72
N ASN A 10 -11.57 -6.19 -1.72
CA ASN A 10 -11.96 -6.12 -0.32
C ASN A 10 -11.16 -5.03 0.40
N ALA A 11 -11.80 -3.90 0.69
CA ALA A 11 -11.18 -2.78 1.40
C ALA A 11 -10.79 -3.12 2.84
N ASP A 12 -11.57 -3.96 3.52
CA ASP A 12 -11.37 -4.26 4.94
C ASP A 12 -10.12 -5.12 5.14
N GLY A 13 -9.83 -6.05 4.21
CA GLY A 13 -8.57 -6.79 4.21
C GLY A 13 -7.34 -5.87 4.13
N LEU A 14 -7.40 -4.82 3.32
CA LEU A 14 -6.32 -3.83 3.21
C LEU A 14 -6.17 -2.98 4.49
N ARG A 15 -7.30 -2.57 5.08
CA ARG A 15 -7.31 -1.81 6.35
C ARG A 15 -6.76 -2.64 7.49
N GLU A 16 -7.11 -3.91 7.57
CA GLU A 16 -6.58 -4.83 8.57
C GLU A 16 -5.07 -5.00 8.44
N LEU A 17 -4.57 -5.20 7.22
CA LEU A 17 -3.14 -5.27 6.96
C LEU A 17 -2.44 -3.98 7.41
N ALA A 18 -2.94 -2.82 7.00
CA ALA A 18 -2.37 -1.52 7.39
C ALA A 18 -2.42 -1.28 8.90
N ARG A 19 -3.44 -1.78 9.61
CA ARG A 19 -3.53 -1.64 11.07
C ARG A 19 -2.54 -2.54 11.82
N ARG A 20 -2.22 -3.72 11.29
CA ARG A 20 -1.23 -4.64 11.88
C ARG A 20 0.20 -4.11 11.76
N PHE A 21 0.48 -3.29 10.75
CA PHE A 21 1.80 -2.75 10.48
C PHE A 21 1.75 -1.21 10.40
N PRO A 22 2.22 -0.48 11.43
CA PRO A 22 2.09 0.98 11.51
C PRO A 22 3.09 1.73 10.61
N HIS A 23 3.17 1.34 9.35
CA HIS A 23 3.94 2.01 8.32
C HIS A 23 3.12 3.15 7.70
N PRO A 24 3.76 4.23 7.18
CA PRO A 24 3.06 5.22 6.38
C PRO A 24 2.39 4.56 5.18
N TYR A 25 1.12 4.86 4.94
CA TYR A 25 0.37 4.27 3.85
C TYR A 25 -0.63 5.23 3.21
N ARG A 26 -1.04 4.91 1.99
CA ARG A 26 -2.20 5.47 1.30
C ARG A 26 -3.13 4.34 0.91
N LEU A 27 -4.43 4.55 1.11
CA LEU A 27 -5.47 3.65 0.62
C LEU A 27 -6.22 4.37 -0.51
N LEU A 28 -6.12 3.82 -1.70
CA LEU A 28 -6.68 4.38 -2.93
C LEU A 28 -7.85 3.51 -3.38
N TYR A 29 -8.82 4.13 -4.05
CA TYR A 29 -9.96 3.44 -4.64
C TYR A 29 -10.10 3.86 -6.10
N ARG A 30 -10.34 2.87 -6.97
CA ARG A 30 -10.62 3.05 -8.39
C ARG A 30 -12.07 2.66 -8.69
N PRO A 31 -13.00 3.63 -8.75
CA PRO A 31 -14.43 3.36 -8.88
C PRO A 31 -14.80 2.54 -10.13
N GLU A 32 -14.14 2.80 -11.25
CA GLU A 32 -14.45 2.21 -12.56
C GLU A 32 -14.22 0.70 -12.60
N GLN A 33 -13.39 0.19 -11.69
CA GLN A 33 -13.04 -1.24 -11.60
C GLN A 33 -13.45 -1.87 -10.26
N GLY A 34 -13.97 -1.06 -9.32
CA GLY A 34 -14.26 -1.50 -7.95
C GLY A 34 -13.03 -2.06 -7.24
N LEU A 35 -11.85 -1.47 -7.48
CA LEU A 35 -10.57 -1.93 -6.94
C LEU A 35 -10.06 -0.97 -5.87
N TYR A 36 -9.51 -1.55 -4.80
CA TYR A 36 -8.77 -0.84 -3.77
C TYR A 36 -7.28 -1.15 -3.92
N LEU A 37 -6.45 -0.16 -3.65
CA LEU A 37 -5.00 -0.28 -3.67
C LEU A 37 -4.42 0.30 -2.39
N LEU A 38 -3.69 -0.51 -1.63
CA LEU A 38 -2.87 -0.07 -0.52
C LEU A 38 -1.44 0.17 -1.03
N GLU A 39 -0.94 1.38 -0.86
CA GLU A 39 0.47 1.77 -1.06
C GLU A 39 1.09 1.99 0.32
N ALA A 40 2.00 1.13 0.76
CA ALA A 40 2.67 1.23 2.05
C ALA A 40 4.17 1.43 1.89
N TRP A 41 4.75 2.32 2.70
CA TRP A 41 6.14 2.76 2.61
C TRP A 41 6.98 2.22 3.77
N ALA A 42 8.30 2.14 3.58
CA ALA A 42 9.25 1.69 4.60
C ALA A 42 8.91 0.29 5.15
N VAL A 43 8.34 -0.59 4.31
CA VAL A 43 7.84 -1.89 4.76
C VAL A 43 8.99 -2.85 5.08
N GLY A 44 8.80 -3.68 6.09
CA GLY A 44 9.71 -4.79 6.42
C GLY A 44 9.27 -6.13 5.80
N PRO A 45 10.14 -7.15 5.84
CA PRO A 45 9.84 -8.50 5.31
C PRO A 45 8.58 -9.15 5.91
N ALA A 46 8.25 -8.83 7.16
CA ALA A 46 7.08 -9.37 7.83
C ALA A 46 5.76 -8.89 7.20
N MET A 47 5.67 -7.61 6.83
CA MET A 47 4.48 -7.08 6.15
C MET A 47 4.36 -7.63 4.73
N GLU A 48 5.48 -7.75 4.01
CA GLU A 48 5.52 -8.33 2.67
C GLU A 48 5.04 -9.79 2.67
N ALA A 49 5.53 -10.59 3.62
CA ALA A 49 5.12 -11.98 3.79
C ALA A 49 3.63 -12.13 4.18
N GLU A 50 3.12 -11.25 5.04
CA GLU A 50 1.71 -11.27 5.42
C GLU A 50 0.81 -10.85 4.26
N ALA A 51 1.19 -9.81 3.51
CA ALA A 51 0.47 -9.37 2.33
C ALA A 51 0.40 -10.46 1.26
N ALA A 52 1.51 -11.17 1.03
CA ALA A 52 1.59 -12.26 0.06
C ALA A 52 0.68 -13.47 0.40
N ARG A 53 0.20 -13.57 1.63
CA ARG A 53 -0.77 -14.61 2.07
C ARG A 53 -2.22 -14.19 1.92
N LEU A 54 -2.51 -12.94 1.57
CA LEU A 54 -3.88 -12.47 1.42
C LEU A 54 -4.52 -13.08 0.16
N GLU A 55 -5.57 -13.87 0.36
CA GLU A 55 -6.32 -14.47 -0.75
C GLU A 55 -7.13 -13.42 -1.51
N GLY A 56 -7.09 -13.49 -2.85
CA GLY A 56 -7.84 -12.56 -3.70
C GLY A 56 -7.20 -11.18 -3.86
N PHE A 57 -5.97 -11.00 -3.36
CA PHE A 57 -5.18 -9.78 -3.54
C PHE A 57 -3.98 -10.03 -4.47
N ARG A 58 -3.54 -8.97 -5.15
CA ARG A 58 -2.29 -8.93 -5.89
C ARG A 58 -1.28 -8.09 -5.13
N VAL A 59 -0.04 -8.56 -5.05
CA VAL A 59 0.99 -7.96 -4.22
C VAL A 59 2.25 -7.71 -5.04
N TRP A 60 2.80 -6.51 -4.91
CA TRP A 60 4.08 -6.14 -5.51
C TRP A 60 4.92 -5.34 -4.52
N ALA A 61 6.20 -5.66 -4.41
CA ALA A 61 7.16 -4.94 -3.58
C ALA A 61 8.30 -4.41 -4.46
N PHE A 62 8.73 -3.18 -4.17
CA PHE A 62 9.79 -2.51 -4.91
C PHE A 62 10.78 -1.87 -3.94
N GLU A 63 12.06 -1.83 -4.31
CA GLU A 63 13.01 -0.92 -3.69
C GLU A 63 12.74 0.50 -4.21
N LEU A 64 12.50 1.42 -3.28
CA LEU A 64 12.39 2.83 -3.58
C LEU A 64 13.78 3.39 -3.90
N MET A 65 13.93 3.84 -5.14
CA MET A 65 15.16 4.47 -5.61
C MET A 65 15.20 5.97 -5.31
N GLU A 66 14.08 6.66 -5.50
CA GLU A 66 13.94 8.10 -5.28
C GLU A 66 12.50 8.41 -4.87
N ALA A 67 12.32 9.36 -3.95
CA ALA A 67 11.02 9.96 -3.66
C ALA A 67 11.09 11.44 -4.01
N GLY A 68 10.30 11.87 -4.99
CA GLY A 68 10.08 13.29 -5.25
C GLY A 68 9.08 13.89 -4.26
N GLY A 69 9.24 15.18 -3.95
CA GLY A 69 8.23 15.94 -3.21
C GLY A 69 8.47 17.45 -3.25
N ALA A 70 7.52 18.20 -3.82
CA ALA A 70 7.18 19.50 -3.26
C ALA A 70 6.24 19.25 -2.06
N ASP A 71 6.33 20.11 -1.05
CA ASP A 71 5.50 20.06 0.15
C ASP A 71 4.01 19.94 -0.23
N PRO A 72 3.24 18.94 0.27
CA PRO A 72 1.81 18.87 0.04
C PRO A 72 1.03 20.06 0.62
N ALA A 73 1.67 20.93 1.43
CA ALA A 73 1.14 22.21 1.88
C ALA A 73 1.56 23.41 0.99
N ALA A 74 2.35 23.20 -0.07
CA ALA A 74 2.70 24.26 -1.00
C ALA A 74 1.45 24.72 -1.78
N PRO A 75 1.09 26.00 -1.73
CA PRO A 75 -0.03 26.51 -2.53
C PRO A 75 0.30 26.42 -4.02
N LEU A 76 -0.70 26.04 -4.81
CA LEU A 76 -0.69 26.08 -6.28
C LEU A 76 -0.56 27.52 -6.80
#